data_AF-A0A3D1HCY2-F1
#
_entry.id   AF-A0A3D1HCY2-F1
#
_cell.length_a   1.000
_cell.length_b   1.000
_cell.length_c   1.000
_cell.angle_alpha   90.00
_cell.angle_beta   90.00
_cell.angle_gamma   90.00
#
_symmetry.space_group_name_H-M   'P 1'
#
loop_
_entity.id
_entity.type
_entity.pdbx_description
1 polymer ?
#
loop_
_entity_poly.entity_id
_entity_poly.type
_entity_poly.pdbx_seq_one_letter_code
_entity_poly.pdbx_strand_id
1 'polypeptide(L)'
;MKARKIIGRVLLIIAIVLAVIVTIAFFMFRNELISLSSLQQKTQGVYTMTYSGDYGFDEFLKVGAKSDKDIENFVAKRLLKGLPIEINVTGAGCTCFVSRNEENDVIFCRNFDFSYAPMLQVHTKPDNGYASVSTVNLAFAGYGEDNLP
;
A
#
# COMPACT_ATOMS: atom_id res chain seq x y z
N MET A 1 -31.37 25.59 -35.10
CA MET A 1 -31.90 25.22 -33.75
C MET A 1 -31.79 23.73 -33.40
N LYS A 2 -32.16 22.79 -34.28
CA LYS A 2 -32.12 21.33 -33.99
C LYS A 2 -30.70 20.81 -33.67
N ALA A 3 -29.69 21.19 -34.46
CA ALA A 3 -28.30 20.77 -34.25
C ALA A 3 -27.73 21.21 -32.89
N ARG A 4 -28.00 22.46 -32.46
CA ARG A 4 -27.56 22.98 -31.15
C ARG A 4 -28.20 22.24 -29.96
N LYS A 5 -29.46 21.80 -30.11
CA LYS A 5 -30.16 20.95 -29.13
C LYS A 5 -29.59 19.52 -29.09
N ILE A 6 -29.17 18.97 -30.23
CA ILE A 6 -28.54 17.64 -30.31
C ILE A 6 -27.15 17.67 -29.66
N ILE A 7 -26.33 18.69 -29.98
CA ILE A 7 -25.00 18.87 -29.38
C ILE A 7 -25.09 19.00 -27.86
N GLY A 8 -26.05 19.80 -27.34
CA GLY A 8 -26.27 19.93 -25.90
C GLY A 8 -26.65 18.61 -25.21
N ARG A 9 -27.46 17.76 -25.86
CA ARG A 9 -27.81 16.43 -25.35
C ARG A 9 -26.62 15.47 -25.36
N VAL A 10 -25.80 15.50 -26.40
CA VAL A 10 -24.59 14.68 -26.50
C VAL A 10 -23.59 15.07 -25.40
N LEU A 11 -23.35 16.37 -25.20
CA LEU A 11 -22.47 16.85 -24.11
C LEU A 11 -23.00 16.46 -22.73
N LEU A 12 -24.32 16.54 -22.51
CA LEU A 12 -24.92 16.11 -21.25
C LEU A 12 -24.73 14.60 -21.03
N ILE A 13 -24.92 13.76 -22.05
CA ILE A 13 -24.70 12.32 -21.96
C ILE A 13 -23.23 12.03 -21.63
N ILE A 14 -22.28 12.69 -22.31
CA ILE A 14 -20.85 12.55 -22.03
C ILE A 14 -20.54 12.93 -20.57
N ALA A 15 -21.08 14.06 -20.10
CA ALA A 15 -20.89 14.50 -18.72
C ALA A 15 -21.44 13.48 -17.70
N ILE A 16 -22.62 12.90 -17.97
CA ILE A 16 -23.21 11.85 -17.12
C ILE A 16 -22.33 10.60 -17.11
N VAL A 17 -21.87 10.15 -18.28
CA VAL A 17 -20.99 8.97 -18.39
C VAL A 17 -19.69 9.19 -17.63
N LEU A 18 -19.07 10.37 -17.78
CA LEU A 18 -17.86 10.73 -17.03
C LEU A 18 -18.10 10.75 -15.52
N ALA A 19 -19.23 11.32 -15.07
CA ALA A 19 -19.59 11.35 -13.65
C ALA A 19 -19.78 9.93 -13.07
N VAL A 20 -20.38 9.02 -13.83
CA VAL A 20 -20.54 7.62 -13.45
C VAL A 20 -19.17 6.94 -13.34
N ILE A 21 -18.28 7.13 -14.32
CA ILE A 21 -16.92 6.55 -14.28
C ILE A 21 -16.15 7.06 -13.06
N VAL A 22 -16.17 8.37 -12.79
CA VAL A 22 -15.49 8.96 -11.62
C VAL A 22 -16.05 8.40 -10.32
N THR A 23 -17.37 8.23 -10.23
CA THR A 23 -18.03 7.69 -9.05
C THR A 23 -17.62 6.23 -8.82
N ILE A 24 -17.62 5.40 -9.86
CA ILE A 24 -17.15 4.00 -9.78
C ILE A 24 -15.69 3.96 -9.33
N ALA A 25 -14.83 4.78 -9.93
CA ALA A 25 -13.42 4.86 -9.56
C ALA A 25 -13.26 5.27 -8.09
N PHE A 26 -14.00 6.26 -7.62
CA PHE A 26 -13.97 6.70 -6.23
C PHE A 26 -14.37 5.57 -5.27
N PHE A 27 -15.48 4.86 -5.53
CA PHE A 27 -15.89 3.73 -4.71
C PHE A 27 -14.89 2.58 -4.73
N MET A 28 -14.24 2.36 -5.88
CA MET A 28 -13.24 1.32 -6.07
C MET A 28 -11.94 1.63 -5.32
N PHE A 29 -11.54 2.90 -5.18
CA PHE A 29 -10.31 3.35 -4.51
C PHE A 29 -10.54 4.00 -3.13
N ARG A 30 -11.76 3.90 -2.59
CA ARG A 30 -12.13 4.59 -1.35
C ARG A 30 -11.22 4.25 -0.18
N ASN A 31 -10.82 2.98 -0.04
CA ASN A 31 -10.03 2.50 1.09
C ASN A 31 -8.59 2.99 0.98
N GLU A 32 -8.05 3.04 -0.23
CA GLU A 32 -6.74 3.58 -0.55
C GLU A 32 -6.71 5.09 -0.29
N LEU A 33 -7.75 5.82 -0.68
CA LEU A 33 -7.88 7.25 -0.38
C LEU A 33 -7.97 7.51 1.13
N ILE A 34 -8.76 6.73 1.86
CA ILE A 34 -8.85 6.82 3.32
C ILE A 34 -7.47 6.53 3.95
N SER A 35 -6.79 5.48 3.48
CA SER A 35 -5.46 5.12 3.99
C SER A 35 -4.46 6.25 3.75
N LEU A 36 -4.39 6.79 2.53
CA LEU A 36 -3.53 7.92 2.19
C LEU A 36 -3.87 9.18 3.00
N SER A 37 -5.16 9.44 3.28
CA SER A 37 -5.56 10.58 4.10
C SER A 37 -5.09 10.49 5.55
N SER A 38 -4.77 9.28 6.02
CA SER A 38 -4.20 9.04 7.36
C SER A 38 -2.67 9.14 7.41
N LEU A 39 -2.01 9.33 6.27
CA LEU A 39 -0.56 9.47 6.20
C LEU A 39 -0.12 10.72 6.96
N GLN A 40 0.79 10.54 7.90
CA GLN A 40 1.32 11.63 8.71
C GLN A 40 2.84 11.52 8.82
N GLN A 41 3.53 12.62 8.57
CA GLN A 41 4.95 12.75 8.90
C GLN A 41 5.10 13.06 10.39
N LYS A 42 5.87 12.24 11.11
CA LYS A 42 6.17 12.47 12.54
C LYS A 42 7.46 13.25 12.74
N THR A 43 8.45 12.97 11.91
CA THR A 43 9.69 13.74 11.74
C THR A 43 10.19 13.54 10.32
N GLN A 44 11.21 14.29 9.92
CA GLN A 44 11.77 14.19 8.56
C GLN A 44 12.15 12.75 8.23
N GLY A 45 11.59 12.22 7.14
CA GLY A 45 11.81 10.84 6.70
C GLY A 45 11.11 9.74 7.51
N VAL A 46 10.26 10.09 8.48
CA VAL A 46 9.52 9.14 9.33
C VAL A 46 8.03 9.40 9.24
N TYR A 47 7.30 8.40 8.74
CA TYR A 47 5.86 8.49 8.48
C TYR A 47 5.09 7.43 9.27
N THR A 48 3.80 7.67 9.48
CA THR A 48 2.83 6.67 9.94
C THR A 48 1.58 6.71 9.07
N MET A 49 0.90 5.58 8.92
CA MET A 49 -0.36 5.46 8.18
C MET A 49 -1.21 4.35 8.78
N THR A 50 -2.54 4.51 8.75
CA THR A 50 -3.49 3.43 9.02
C THR A 50 -4.04 2.89 7.71
N TYR A 51 -3.73 1.65 7.37
CA TYR A 51 -4.28 1.00 6.20
C TYR A 51 -5.69 0.46 6.50
N SER A 52 -6.67 0.93 5.73
CA SER A 52 -8.10 0.63 5.92
C SER A 52 -8.68 -0.30 4.85
N GLY A 53 -7.85 -0.81 3.93
CA GLY A 53 -8.26 -1.74 2.88
C GLY A 53 -8.13 -3.20 3.30
N ASP A 54 -8.74 -4.07 2.50
CA ASP A 54 -8.47 -5.52 2.56
C ASP A 54 -7.24 -5.84 1.70
N TYR A 55 -6.16 -6.25 2.36
CA TYR A 55 -4.90 -6.63 1.72
C TYR A 55 -4.84 -8.10 1.31
N GLY A 56 -5.94 -8.85 1.44
CA GLY A 56 -6.10 -10.20 0.91
C GLY A 56 -5.39 -11.30 1.70
N PHE A 57 -5.10 -11.08 2.98
CA PHE A 57 -4.32 -12.04 3.78
C PHE A 57 -5.03 -13.40 3.94
N ASP A 58 -6.35 -13.41 4.15
CA ASP A 58 -7.15 -14.65 4.22
C ASP A 58 -7.05 -15.49 2.94
N GLU A 59 -6.94 -14.83 1.79
CA GLU A 59 -6.77 -15.49 0.50
C GLU A 59 -5.33 -15.96 0.32
N PHE A 60 -4.36 -15.13 0.74
CA PHE A 60 -2.95 -15.48 0.75
C PHE A 60 -2.68 -16.75 1.57
N LEU A 61 -3.30 -16.90 2.74
CA LEU A 61 -3.15 -18.08 3.59
C LEU A 61 -3.66 -19.37 2.92
N LYS A 62 -4.59 -19.28 1.96
CA LYS A 62 -5.10 -20.45 1.22
C LYS A 62 -4.17 -20.88 0.10
N VAL A 63 -3.52 -19.93 -0.56
CA VAL A 63 -2.65 -20.20 -1.72
C VAL A 63 -1.18 -20.42 -1.31
N GLY A 64 -0.73 -19.71 -0.28
CA GLY A 64 0.66 -19.67 0.16
C GLY A 64 1.62 -19.06 -0.87
N ALA A 65 2.91 -19.16 -0.58
CA ALA A 65 4.00 -18.80 -1.48
C ALA A 65 5.15 -19.79 -1.32
N LYS A 66 5.83 -20.13 -2.43
CA LYS A 66 7.03 -20.98 -2.43
C LYS A 66 8.30 -20.17 -2.69
N SER A 67 8.15 -18.92 -3.10
CA SER A 67 9.22 -18.00 -3.42
C SER A 67 8.78 -16.56 -3.18
N ASP A 68 9.74 -15.64 -3.06
CA ASP A 68 9.47 -14.20 -2.96
C ASP A 68 8.68 -13.71 -4.19
N LYS A 69 8.94 -14.30 -5.36
CA LYS A 69 8.22 -13.97 -6.58
C LYS A 69 6.72 -14.29 -6.51
N ASP A 70 6.34 -15.36 -5.80
CA ASP A 70 4.93 -15.68 -5.59
C ASP A 70 4.25 -14.63 -4.72
N ILE A 71 4.96 -14.10 -3.71
CA ILE A 71 4.46 -13.03 -2.84
C ILE A 71 4.30 -11.74 -3.64
N GLU A 72 5.32 -11.34 -4.40
CA GLU A 72 5.24 -10.16 -5.29
C GLU A 72 4.05 -10.26 -6.24
N ASN A 73 3.88 -11.40 -6.90
CA ASN A 73 2.78 -11.62 -7.85
C ASN A 73 1.42 -11.55 -7.15
N PHE A 74 1.29 -12.11 -5.95
CA PHE A 74 0.07 -12.04 -5.16
C PHE A 74 -0.27 -10.59 -4.78
N VAL A 75 0.71 -9.89 -4.20
CA VAL A 75 0.56 -8.51 -3.74
C VAL A 75 0.24 -7.58 -4.91
N ALA A 76 0.94 -7.72 -6.04
CA ALA A 76 0.68 -6.91 -7.23
C ALA A 76 -0.73 -7.15 -7.79
N LYS A 77 -1.16 -8.41 -7.86
CA LYS A 77 -2.51 -8.75 -8.31
C LYS A 77 -3.59 -8.17 -7.38
N ARG A 78 -3.42 -8.31 -6.05
CA ARG A 78 -4.43 -7.92 -5.06
C ARG A 78 -4.46 -6.42 -4.81
N LEU A 79 -3.33 -5.84 -4.41
CA LEU A 79 -3.25 -4.45 -3.98
C LEU A 79 -3.24 -3.47 -5.15
N LEU A 80 -2.56 -3.83 -6.24
CA LEU A 80 -2.42 -2.96 -7.41
C LEU A 80 -3.50 -3.21 -8.46
N LYS A 81 -4.51 -4.03 -8.13
CA LYS A 81 -5.65 -4.36 -9.02
C LYS A 81 -5.18 -4.87 -10.39
N GLY A 82 -4.07 -5.61 -10.42
CA GLY A 82 -3.48 -6.18 -11.63
C GLY A 82 -2.53 -5.26 -12.41
N LEU A 83 -2.20 -4.07 -11.89
CA LEU A 83 -1.16 -3.24 -12.48
C LEU A 83 0.22 -3.89 -12.28
N PRO A 84 1.00 -4.10 -13.36
CA PRO A 84 2.35 -4.62 -13.25
C PRO A 84 3.24 -3.52 -12.67
N ILE A 85 3.67 -3.69 -11.42
CA ILE A 85 4.72 -2.87 -10.83
C ILE A 85 5.92 -3.77 -10.58
N GLU A 86 7.06 -3.39 -11.13
CA GLU A 86 8.34 -4.00 -10.78
C GLU A 86 8.76 -3.47 -9.41
N ILE A 87 8.67 -4.33 -8.41
CA ILE A 87 9.27 -4.07 -7.10
C ILE A 87 10.75 -4.43 -7.24
N ASN A 88 11.57 -3.49 -7.71
CA ASN A 88 12.98 -3.75 -7.92
C ASN A 88 13.74 -3.61 -6.59
N VAL A 89 14.19 -4.74 -6.04
CA VAL A 89 14.90 -4.79 -4.77
C VAL A 89 16.28 -5.39 -5.02
N THR A 90 17.28 -4.53 -5.21
CA THR A 90 18.68 -4.96 -5.32
C THR A 90 19.50 -4.38 -4.18
N GLY A 91 20.35 -5.19 -3.54
CA GLY A 91 21.31 -4.70 -2.54
C GLY A 91 20.84 -4.74 -1.08
N ALA A 92 19.92 -5.64 -0.75
CA ALA A 92 19.35 -5.78 0.60
C ALA A 92 20.25 -6.59 1.55
N GLY A 93 20.64 -6.00 2.68
CA GLY A 93 21.16 -6.72 3.86
C GLY A 93 20.10 -6.82 4.94
N CYS A 94 19.96 -7.99 5.57
CA CYS A 94 19.05 -8.17 6.70
C CYS A 94 19.75 -8.98 7.79
N THR A 95 19.68 -8.49 9.03
CA THR A 95 20.10 -9.23 10.21
C THR A 95 18.97 -9.26 11.22
N CYS A 96 18.74 -10.41 11.85
CA CYS A 96 17.73 -10.58 12.87
C CYS A 96 18.33 -11.25 14.10
N PHE A 97 17.96 -10.77 15.28
CA PHE A 97 18.39 -11.30 16.56
C PHE A 97 17.18 -11.58 17.44
N VAL A 98 17.23 -12.70 18.15
CA VAL A 98 16.26 -13.06 19.18
C VAL A 98 17.03 -13.41 20.43
N SER A 99 16.71 -12.75 21.54
CA SER A 99 17.33 -12.99 22.84
C SER A 99 16.29 -12.93 23.95
N ARG A 100 16.72 -13.17 25.19
CA ARG A 100 15.91 -12.93 26.39
C ARG A 100 16.60 -11.90 27.30
N ASN A 101 15.81 -11.04 27.95
CA ASN A 101 16.32 -10.15 29.00
C ASN A 101 16.50 -10.91 30.33
N GLU A 102 16.91 -10.19 31.39
CA GLU A 102 17.09 -10.74 32.75
C GLU A 102 15.76 -11.25 33.35
N GLU A 103 14.62 -10.75 32.89
CA GLU A 103 13.27 -11.15 33.29
C GLU A 103 12.71 -12.32 32.45
N ASN A 104 13.51 -12.89 31.54
CA ASN A 104 13.13 -13.91 30.55
C ASN A 104 12.16 -13.47 29.44
N ASP A 105 11.88 -12.17 29.26
CA ASP A 105 11.10 -11.66 28.13
C ASP A 105 11.83 -11.86 26.81
N VAL A 106 11.09 -12.16 25.73
CA VAL A 106 11.65 -12.29 24.39
C VAL A 106 11.90 -10.91 23.79
N ILE A 107 13.15 -10.62 23.45
CA ILE A 107 13.54 -9.44 22.68
C ILE A 107 13.78 -9.88 21.24
N PHE A 108 13.03 -9.28 20.31
CA PHE A 108 13.20 -9.45 18.87
C PHE A 108 13.72 -8.16 18.26
N CYS A 109 14.87 -8.24 17.57
CA CYS A 109 15.50 -7.11 16.91
C CYS A 109 15.78 -7.45 15.44
N ARG A 110 15.77 -6.42 14.59
CA ARG A 110 16.17 -6.54 13.19
C ARG A 110 16.87 -5.27 12.71
N ASN A 111 17.87 -5.45 11.86
CA ASN A 111 18.44 -4.40 11.03
C ASN A 111 18.09 -4.65 9.56
N PHE A 112 17.84 -3.56 8.85
CA PHE A 112 17.56 -3.52 7.43
C PHE A 112 18.60 -2.60 6.78
N ASP A 113 19.59 -3.19 6.14
CA ASP A 113 20.72 -2.47 5.58
C ASP A 113 20.44 -2.20 4.10
N PHE A 114 19.98 -0.99 3.83
CA PHE A 114 19.61 -0.48 2.49
C PHE A 114 20.18 0.93 2.31
N SER A 115 20.25 1.40 1.06
CA SER A 115 20.41 2.84 0.79
C SER A 115 19.31 3.65 1.50
N TYR A 116 19.63 4.89 1.88
CA TYR A 116 18.69 5.72 2.60
C TYR A 116 17.37 5.89 1.84
N ALA A 117 16.28 5.66 2.56
CA ALA A 117 14.93 5.95 2.13
C ALA A 117 14.05 6.20 3.36
N PRO A 118 12.99 7.01 3.22
CA PRO A 118 12.09 7.28 4.32
C PRO A 118 11.40 6.00 4.80
N MET A 119 11.07 5.93 6.10
CA MET A 119 10.36 4.80 6.67
C MET A 119 8.88 5.14 6.92
N LEU A 120 8.04 4.12 6.86
CA LEU A 120 6.63 4.20 7.19
C LEU A 120 6.26 3.13 8.21
N GLN A 121 5.65 3.54 9.33
CA GLN A 121 4.94 2.63 10.22
C GLN A 121 3.49 2.48 9.76
N VAL A 122 3.15 1.31 9.23
CA VAL A 122 1.80 0.98 8.78
C VAL A 122 1.07 0.23 9.88
N HIS A 123 -0.07 0.75 10.29
CA HIS A 123 -1.00 0.09 11.19
C HIS A 123 -2.12 -0.56 10.38
N THR A 124 -2.45 -1.80 10.73
CA THR A 124 -3.57 -2.54 10.14
C THR A 124 -4.48 -3.08 11.23
N LYS A 125 -5.77 -3.19 10.91
CA LYS A 125 -6.76 -3.87 11.74
C LYS A 125 -7.76 -4.58 10.83
N PRO A 126 -7.44 -5.80 10.36
CA PRO A 126 -8.35 -6.57 9.52
C PRO A 126 -9.59 -6.99 10.32
N ASP A 127 -10.70 -7.27 9.62
CA ASP A 127 -11.91 -7.82 10.24
C ASP A 127 -11.65 -9.22 10.82
N ASN A 128 -10.84 -10.01 10.11
CA ASN A 128 -10.38 -11.34 10.53
C ASN A 128 -8.88 -11.30 10.84
N GLY A 129 -8.52 -11.47 12.11
CA GLY A 129 -7.12 -11.54 12.55
C GLY A 129 -6.77 -10.47 13.60
N TYR A 130 -5.48 -10.25 13.79
CA TYR A 130 -4.96 -9.32 14.78
C TYR A 130 -4.63 -7.96 14.17
N ALA A 131 -4.84 -6.90 14.95
CA ALA A 131 -4.23 -5.62 14.64
C ALA A 131 -2.70 -5.77 14.67
N SER A 132 -2.01 -5.14 13.71
CA SER A 132 -0.57 -5.24 13.60
C SER A 132 0.05 -3.91 13.20
N VAL A 133 1.33 -3.77 13.51
CA VAL A 133 2.18 -2.66 13.07
C VAL A 133 3.36 -3.23 12.29
N SER A 134 3.67 -2.63 11.15
CA SER A 134 4.83 -2.97 10.33
C SER A 134 5.64 -1.72 10.03
N THR A 135 6.96 -1.83 10.10
CA THR A 135 7.87 -0.79 9.64
C THR A 135 8.36 -1.15 8.25
N VAL A 136 8.04 -0.33 7.26
CA VAL A 136 8.41 -0.55 5.85
C VAL A 136 9.34 0.55 5.36
N ASN A 137 10.26 0.16 4.48
CA ASN A 137 11.11 1.08 3.75
C ASN A 137 10.34 1.57 2.51
N LEU A 138 10.28 2.89 2.28
CA LEU A 138 9.53 3.46 1.18
C LEU A 138 10.27 3.47 -0.17
N ALA A 139 11.52 2.99 -0.23
CA ALA A 139 12.20 2.69 -1.50
C ALA A 139 11.39 1.73 -2.38
N PHE A 140 10.64 0.82 -1.76
CA PHE A 140 9.74 -0.12 -2.45
C PHE A 140 8.57 0.57 -3.16
N ALA A 141 8.27 1.82 -2.82
CA ALA A 141 7.29 2.67 -3.48
C ALA A 141 7.93 3.79 -4.31
N GLY A 142 9.26 3.76 -4.51
CA GLY A 142 10.00 4.73 -5.33
C GLY A 142 10.43 6.02 -4.60
N TYR A 143 10.38 6.04 -3.27
CA TYR A 143 10.84 7.18 -2.47
C TYR A 143 12.29 7.01 -2.02
N GLY A 144 13.00 8.13 -1.86
CA GLY A 144 14.41 8.15 -1.50
C GLY A 144 14.83 9.51 -0.92
N GLU A 145 16.13 9.75 -0.81
CA GLU A 145 16.68 11.00 -0.26
C GLU A 145 16.16 12.25 -0.97
N ASP A 146 16.13 12.22 -2.30
CA ASP A 146 15.75 13.36 -3.15
C ASP A 146 14.24 13.39 -3.50
N ASN A 147 13.47 12.40 -3.04
CA ASN A 147 12.06 12.24 -3.39
C ASN A 147 11.29 11.68 -2.18
N LEU A 148 10.81 12.58 -1.31
CA LEU A 148 10.02 12.23 -0.13
C LEU A 148 8.50 12.18 -0.47
N PRO A 149 7.71 11.37 0.25
CA PRO A 149 6.25 11.30 0.13
C PRO A 149 5.52 12.61 0.40
#